data_AF-A0A0F8V1F9-F1
#
_entry.id   AF-A0A0F8V1F9-F1
#
_cell.length_a   1.000
_cell.length_b   1.000
_cell.length_c   1.000
_cell.angle_alpha   90.00
_cell.angle_beta   90.00
_cell.angle_gamma   90.00
#
_symmetry.space_group_name_H-M   'P 1'
#
loop_
_entity.id
_entity.type
_entity.pdbx_description
1 polymer ?
#
loop_
_entity_poly.entity_id
_entity_poly.type
_entity_poly.pdbx_seq_one_letter_code
_entity_poly.pdbx_strand_id
1 'polypeptide(L)'
;MKLWHALFLMMRLEPLVHGAGLSSHVNLFLGTQNGGNNFPGVARPFGMVKLGPDLLESGTDSYAGYLPTGDFSGFSMMHEQGTGGAPKYGTVAQLPLVGNITDHPLASITVGRSGADQASVGYYRAQTAEGVVVELGASAHAGMYRYTFPTNETANVLIDVSHVLPSFRGQGLSQGYKGGNLTIYADGHYEGYGIYDNWWNRTQPGETRRRRETSLGFSGFVVPRDANGFLSTNPLTDGGYWGDPYYEASSWAYSWGSVHDMKQMIAMMGGSETVLDRLNIMFTEGASGSSGIIFDSTNEPMFNIPYLYNYIDRQDLSVSQSRYIAKTYYNAGVSGLPGNSDAGAMQTWLLWNMIGLYPITGQTTFLIHSPWFDSLPIHLGGGKTLRITSTGGDGNGDSKIHVQRLRVNGRSWRKNWLTWEDIFAHGGTMEFELGESPSDWFTGELPPSPAS
;
A
#
# COMPACT_ATOMS: atom_id res chain seq x y z
N MET A 1 -44.94 -21.76 58.73
CA MET A 1 -43.52 -21.37 58.90
C MET A 1 -42.72 -21.84 57.68
N LYS A 2 -42.39 -20.93 56.77
CA LYS A 2 -41.43 -21.17 55.68
C LYS A 2 -40.52 -19.94 55.59
N LEU A 3 -39.25 -20.12 55.97
CA LEU A 3 -38.21 -19.11 55.89
C LEU A 3 -37.81 -18.89 54.43
N TRP A 4 -37.87 -17.63 53.99
CA TRP A 4 -37.25 -17.17 52.76
C TRP A 4 -35.76 -16.92 53.03
N HIS A 5 -34.89 -17.62 52.30
CA HIS A 5 -33.46 -17.33 52.27
C HIS A 5 -33.19 -16.34 51.13
N ALA A 6 -32.85 -15.11 51.47
CA ALA A 6 -32.33 -14.12 50.52
C ALA A 6 -30.82 -14.35 50.36
N LEU A 7 -30.41 -14.79 49.17
CA LEU A 7 -29.01 -14.92 48.79
C LEU A 7 -28.54 -13.57 48.20
N PHE A 8 -27.76 -12.81 48.95
CA PHE A 8 -27.08 -11.61 48.45
C PHE A 8 -25.83 -12.04 47.65
N LEU A 9 -25.89 -11.89 46.32
CA LEU A 9 -24.74 -12.07 45.45
C LEU A 9 -24.01 -10.72 45.32
N MET A 10 -22.93 -10.52 46.06
CA MET A 10 -21.99 -9.42 45.80
C MET A 10 -21.18 -9.76 44.54
N MET A 11 -21.55 -9.19 43.39
CA MET A 11 -20.68 -9.15 42.23
C MET A 11 -19.54 -8.16 42.49
N ARG A 12 -18.32 -8.67 42.63
CA ARG A 12 -17.11 -7.85 42.50
C ARG A 12 -17.03 -7.39 41.04
N LEU A 13 -17.25 -6.09 40.81
CA LEU A 13 -16.81 -5.44 39.58
C LEU A 13 -15.29 -5.33 39.66
N GLU A 14 -14.58 -6.33 39.14
CA GLU A 14 -13.18 -6.14 38.78
C GLU A 14 -13.15 -5.22 37.55
N PRO A 15 -12.35 -4.13 37.58
CA PRO A 15 -12.17 -3.32 36.38
C PRO A 15 -11.51 -4.21 35.32
N LEU A 16 -12.26 -4.51 34.26
CA LEU A 16 -11.69 -4.95 32.99
C LEU A 16 -10.76 -3.83 32.53
N VAL A 17 -9.47 -3.97 32.84
CA VAL A 17 -8.42 -3.28 32.11
C VAL A 17 -8.48 -3.86 30.69
N HIS A 18 -9.32 -3.26 29.84
CA HIS A 18 -9.25 -3.47 28.41
C HIS A 18 -7.84 -3.03 28.00
N GLY A 19 -6.95 -3.99 27.74
CA GLY A 19 -5.77 -3.71 26.95
C GLY A 19 -6.22 -2.98 25.69
N ALA A 20 -5.51 -1.91 25.31
CA ALA A 20 -5.88 -1.11 24.17
C ALA A 20 -6.13 -2.02 22.96
N GLY A 21 -7.32 -1.94 22.35
CA GLY A 21 -7.67 -2.76 21.20
C GLY A 21 -6.70 -2.48 20.05
N LEU A 22 -6.43 -3.47 19.19
CA LEU A 22 -5.45 -3.35 18.11
C LEU A 22 -5.66 -2.12 17.21
N SER A 23 -6.89 -1.61 17.12
CA SER A 23 -7.25 -0.38 16.41
C SER A 23 -6.50 0.86 16.90
N SER A 24 -6.05 0.92 18.16
CA SER A 24 -5.30 2.08 18.68
C SER A 24 -3.88 2.18 18.11
N HIS A 25 -3.37 1.12 17.48
CA HIS A 25 -2.07 1.14 16.80
C HIS A 25 -2.15 1.64 15.36
N VAL A 26 -3.36 1.81 14.82
CA VAL A 26 -3.54 2.26 13.43
C VAL A 26 -3.48 3.78 13.36
N ASN A 27 -2.43 4.31 12.74
CA ASN A 27 -2.36 5.71 12.34
C ASN A 27 -3.02 5.88 10.97
N LEU A 28 -4.25 6.41 10.92
CA LEU A 28 -4.96 6.64 9.66
C LEU A 28 -4.37 7.76 8.80
N PHE A 29 -3.46 8.56 9.34
CA PHE A 29 -2.72 9.56 8.57
C PHE A 29 -1.41 9.04 7.99
N LEU A 30 -1.06 7.76 8.19
CA LEU A 30 0.14 7.18 7.59
C LEU A 30 0.10 7.32 6.07
N GLY A 31 1.13 7.91 5.49
CA GLY A 31 1.25 8.09 4.03
C GLY A 31 0.28 9.12 3.44
N THR A 32 -0.35 9.99 4.23
CA THR A 32 -1.13 11.11 3.68
C THR A 32 -0.26 12.25 3.16
N GLN A 33 1.06 12.19 3.35
CA GLN A 33 2.03 13.16 2.87
C GLN A 33 3.16 12.47 2.10
N ASN A 34 4.00 13.28 1.42
CA ASN A 34 5.18 12.82 0.68
C ASN A 34 4.89 11.78 -0.43
N GLY A 35 3.77 11.93 -1.13
CA GLY A 35 3.43 11.09 -2.29
C GLY A 35 2.78 9.74 -1.95
N GLY A 36 2.55 9.43 -0.67
CA GLY A 36 1.88 8.18 -0.26
C GLY A 36 0.37 8.13 -0.47
N ASN A 37 -0.26 9.27 -0.80
CA ASN A 37 -1.63 9.44 -1.27
C ASN A 37 -2.69 8.60 -0.53
N ASN A 38 -2.49 8.32 0.76
CA ASN A 38 -3.42 7.52 1.53
C ASN A 38 -4.67 8.32 1.91
N PHE A 39 -5.76 7.58 2.06
CA PHE A 39 -7.04 8.10 2.48
C PHE A 39 -7.21 7.95 4.01
N PRO A 40 -7.38 9.04 4.78
CA PRO A 40 -7.58 8.97 6.22
C PRO A 40 -9.06 8.88 6.63
N GLY A 41 -10.00 8.92 5.68
CA GLY A 41 -11.44 8.86 5.96
C GLY A 41 -11.91 7.49 6.42
N VAL A 42 -13.20 7.40 6.72
CA VAL A 42 -13.80 6.21 7.31
C VAL A 42 -14.15 5.17 6.25
N ALA A 43 -13.69 3.94 6.47
CA ALA A 43 -14.05 2.78 5.68
C ALA A 43 -14.07 1.51 6.54
N ARG A 44 -14.91 0.55 6.16
CA ARG A 44 -14.79 -0.84 6.63
C ARG A 44 -13.72 -1.56 5.79
N PRO A 45 -13.08 -2.63 6.31
CA PRO A 45 -12.27 -3.50 5.47
C PRO A 45 -13.06 -3.93 4.22
N PHE A 46 -12.51 -3.64 3.04
CA PHE A 46 -13.12 -3.91 1.73
C PHE A 46 -14.49 -3.25 1.49
N GLY A 47 -14.83 -2.20 2.24
CA GLY A 47 -16.06 -1.44 2.04
C GLY A 47 -16.07 -0.70 0.70
N MET A 48 -17.25 -0.64 0.07
CA MET A 48 -17.49 0.21 -1.09
C MET A 48 -17.38 1.68 -0.66
N VAL A 49 -18.12 2.05 0.39
CA VAL A 49 -18.08 3.41 0.96
C VAL A 49 -16.74 3.67 1.65
N LYS A 50 -16.12 4.75 1.23
CA LYS A 50 -14.90 5.34 1.78
C LYS A 50 -15.22 6.81 1.98
N LEU A 51 -15.86 7.11 3.11
CA LEU A 51 -16.40 8.44 3.38
C LEU A 51 -15.34 9.32 4.04
N GLY A 52 -15.03 10.48 3.47
CA GLY A 52 -13.96 11.36 3.95
C GLY A 52 -14.05 12.75 3.35
N PRO A 53 -13.09 13.63 3.67
CA PRO A 53 -13.04 14.97 3.11
C PRO A 53 -12.57 14.94 1.65
N ASP A 54 -13.00 15.96 0.91
CA ASP A 54 -12.45 16.36 -0.38
C ASP A 54 -11.78 17.74 -0.17
N LEU A 55 -10.44 17.79 -0.24
CA LEU A 55 -9.63 18.98 0.02
C LEU A 55 -9.06 19.57 -1.26
N LEU A 56 -9.16 20.89 -1.36
CA LEU A 56 -8.66 21.67 -2.49
C LEU A 56 -7.56 22.63 -2.05
N GLU A 57 -6.42 22.55 -2.72
CA GLU A 57 -5.32 23.50 -2.62
C GLU A 57 -4.82 23.84 -4.02
N SER A 58 -4.65 25.14 -4.29
CA SER A 58 -4.25 25.61 -5.62
C SER A 58 -2.89 25.04 -6.02
N GLY A 59 -2.83 24.41 -7.20
CA GLY A 59 -1.60 23.82 -7.74
C GLY A 59 -1.25 22.42 -7.22
N THR A 60 -2.12 21.81 -6.42
CA THR A 60 -1.90 20.48 -5.83
C THR A 60 -3.07 19.54 -6.15
N ASP A 61 -2.77 18.28 -6.47
CA ASP A 61 -3.80 17.24 -6.66
C ASP A 61 -4.06 16.55 -5.32
N SER A 62 -5.33 16.44 -4.93
CA SER A 62 -5.75 15.63 -3.80
C SER A 62 -6.22 14.26 -4.27
N TYR A 63 -5.28 13.35 -4.47
CA TYR A 63 -5.52 12.03 -5.08
C TYR A 63 -6.60 11.20 -4.40
N ALA A 64 -6.54 11.15 -3.08
CA ALA A 64 -7.47 10.43 -2.23
C ALA A 64 -8.51 11.35 -1.56
N GLY A 65 -8.65 12.59 -2.01
CA GLY A 65 -9.51 13.60 -1.39
C GLY A 65 -8.90 14.27 -0.15
N TYR A 66 -7.75 13.81 0.35
CA TYR A 66 -7.07 14.43 1.48
C TYR A 66 -5.78 15.18 1.10
N LEU A 67 -5.54 16.30 1.79
CA LEU A 67 -4.30 17.06 1.85
C LEU A 67 -4.05 17.51 3.31
N PRO A 68 -2.80 17.75 3.72
CA PRO A 68 -2.51 18.29 5.05
C PRO A 68 -3.01 19.74 5.21
N THR A 69 -3.18 20.45 4.10
CA THR A 69 -3.64 21.83 3.97
C THR A 69 -4.75 21.91 2.91
N GLY A 70 -5.33 23.10 2.72
CA GLY A 70 -6.40 23.33 1.76
C GLY A 70 -7.79 23.44 2.40
N ASP A 71 -8.74 23.83 1.57
CA ASP A 71 -10.13 24.08 1.95
C ASP A 71 -11.01 22.87 1.61
N PHE A 72 -12.09 22.67 2.36
CA PHE A 72 -13.07 21.61 2.06
C PHE A 72 -13.87 22.00 0.82
N SER A 73 -13.77 21.22 -0.25
CA SER A 73 -14.70 21.26 -1.38
C SER A 73 -15.87 20.28 -1.23
N GLY A 74 -15.76 19.34 -0.29
CA GLY A 74 -16.81 18.36 -0.03
C GLY A 74 -16.41 17.36 1.07
N PHE A 75 -17.37 16.51 1.40
CA PHE A 75 -17.16 15.26 2.12
C PHE A 75 -17.89 14.15 1.35
N SER A 76 -17.16 13.40 0.54
CA SER A 76 -17.74 12.44 -0.39
C SER A 76 -17.67 10.98 0.07
N MET A 77 -18.56 10.14 -0.47
CA MET A 77 -18.70 8.74 -0.06
C MET A 77 -17.69 7.77 -0.69
N MET A 78 -16.94 8.18 -1.70
CA MET A 78 -16.08 7.29 -2.47
C MET A 78 -14.74 7.95 -2.78
N HIS A 79 -13.67 7.22 -2.51
CA HIS A 79 -12.28 7.64 -2.68
C HIS A 79 -11.41 6.45 -3.10
N GLU A 80 -10.24 6.73 -3.68
CA GLU A 80 -9.21 5.73 -3.89
C GLU A 80 -8.12 5.83 -2.82
N GLN A 81 -7.44 4.70 -2.59
CA GLN A 81 -6.35 4.64 -1.63
C GLN A 81 -5.02 4.56 -2.37
N GLY A 82 -4.20 5.61 -2.23
CA GLY A 82 -2.80 5.57 -2.63
C GLY A 82 -2.53 5.72 -4.11
N THR A 83 -3.49 6.12 -4.93
CA THR A 83 -3.33 6.15 -6.39
C THR A 83 -2.59 7.41 -6.86
N GLY A 84 -1.85 7.28 -7.96
CA GLY A 84 -1.28 8.40 -8.72
C GLY A 84 -2.13 8.81 -9.93
N GLY A 85 -1.55 9.58 -10.86
CA GLY A 85 -2.23 10.00 -12.10
C GLY A 85 -3.12 11.24 -11.91
N ALA A 86 -4.43 11.11 -12.19
CA ALA A 86 -5.42 12.16 -11.94
C ALA A 86 -6.40 11.69 -10.85
N PRO A 87 -6.74 12.53 -9.86
CA PRO A 87 -7.73 12.19 -8.83
C PRO A 87 -9.05 11.65 -9.41
N LYS A 88 -9.63 10.68 -8.71
CA LYS A 88 -10.85 9.95 -9.10
C LYS A 88 -11.85 9.91 -7.95
N TYR A 89 -13.10 9.60 -8.27
CA TYR A 89 -14.22 9.63 -7.34
C TYR A 89 -14.47 11.03 -6.79
N GLY A 90 -14.76 11.20 -5.50
CA GLY A 90 -15.36 12.44 -5.00
C GLY A 90 -16.89 12.41 -5.07
N THR A 91 -17.52 11.23 -5.02
CA THR A 91 -18.98 11.13 -5.19
C THR A 91 -19.63 10.14 -4.22
N VAL A 92 -20.84 10.37 -3.70
CA VAL A 92 -21.59 11.64 -3.76
C VAL A 92 -21.10 12.56 -2.65
N ALA A 93 -20.96 13.86 -2.90
CA ALA A 93 -20.42 14.82 -1.94
C ALA A 93 -21.51 15.55 -1.15
N GLN A 94 -21.21 15.83 0.12
CA GLN A 94 -21.94 16.79 0.94
C GLN A 94 -21.00 17.88 1.46
N LEU A 95 -21.44 19.14 1.48
CA LEU A 95 -20.69 20.25 2.06
C LEU A 95 -21.59 21.04 3.03
N PRO A 96 -21.27 21.10 4.33
CA PRO A 96 -22.03 21.92 5.28
C PRO A 96 -21.70 23.40 5.08
N LEU A 97 -22.72 24.25 5.01
CA LEU A 97 -22.59 25.70 4.76
C LEU A 97 -23.38 26.49 5.80
N VAL A 98 -22.83 27.64 6.22
CA VAL A 98 -23.44 28.53 7.20
C VAL A 98 -24.01 29.79 6.52
N GLY A 99 -25.19 30.22 6.92
CA GLY A 99 -25.80 31.48 6.48
C GLY A 99 -26.73 31.36 5.27
N ASN A 100 -26.93 32.46 4.55
CA ASN A 100 -27.79 32.50 3.37
C ASN A 100 -27.01 32.14 2.10
N ILE A 101 -27.43 31.09 1.40
CA ILE A 101 -26.81 30.66 0.14
C ILE A 101 -27.42 31.48 -1.00
N THR A 102 -26.80 32.60 -1.36
CA THR A 102 -27.30 33.54 -2.38
C THR A 102 -26.70 33.35 -3.76
N ASP A 103 -25.59 32.61 -3.87
CA ASP A 103 -24.86 32.38 -5.12
C ASP A 103 -25.14 31.01 -5.71
N HIS A 104 -24.91 30.88 -7.03
CA HIS A 104 -25.04 29.65 -7.79
C HIS A 104 -24.32 28.49 -7.08
N PRO A 105 -25.01 27.49 -6.53
CA PRO A 105 -24.38 26.36 -5.82
C PRO A 105 -23.54 25.47 -6.74
N LEU A 106 -23.52 25.77 -8.05
CA LEU A 106 -22.67 25.14 -9.07
C LEU A 106 -21.32 25.87 -9.28
N ALA A 107 -21.11 27.03 -8.65
CA ALA A 107 -19.78 27.61 -8.53
C ALA A 107 -18.99 26.78 -7.51
N SER A 108 -17.69 26.55 -7.73
CA SER A 108 -16.83 25.77 -6.84
C SER A 108 -16.74 26.38 -5.43
N ILE A 109 -17.72 26.09 -4.58
CA ILE A 109 -17.75 26.55 -3.19
C ILE A 109 -16.73 25.71 -2.41
N THR A 110 -15.84 26.39 -1.70
CA THR A 110 -15.00 25.78 -0.69
C THR A 110 -15.25 26.43 0.66
N VAL A 111 -15.06 25.66 1.72
CA VAL A 111 -15.12 26.16 3.10
C VAL A 111 -13.74 25.97 3.73
N GLY A 112 -13.20 27.05 4.29
CA GLY A 112 -11.89 27.01 4.94
C GLY A 112 -11.82 25.96 6.04
N ARG A 113 -10.62 25.46 6.32
CA ARG A 113 -10.36 24.48 7.38
C ARG A 113 -9.88 25.15 8.67
N SER A 114 -10.33 24.64 9.82
CA SER A 114 -9.91 25.11 11.15
C SER A 114 -9.23 23.99 11.92
N GLY A 115 -7.91 24.12 12.10
CA GLY A 115 -7.10 23.14 12.83
C GLY A 115 -6.83 21.84 12.08
N ALA A 116 -6.20 20.89 12.79
CA ALA A 116 -5.89 19.58 12.25
C ALA A 116 -7.08 18.62 12.39
N ASP A 117 -7.21 17.71 11.43
CA ASP A 117 -8.25 16.69 11.44
C ASP A 117 -7.83 15.54 12.34
N GLN A 118 -8.82 14.77 12.81
CA GLN A 118 -8.62 13.65 13.71
C GLN A 118 -9.23 12.40 13.09
N ALA A 119 -8.52 11.28 13.15
CA ALA A 119 -8.97 10.03 12.57
C ALA A 119 -8.56 8.85 13.45
N SER A 120 -9.45 7.88 13.56
CA SER A 120 -9.21 6.57 14.17
C SER A 120 -10.06 5.52 13.47
N VAL A 121 -9.78 4.23 13.65
CA VAL A 121 -10.51 3.17 12.93
C VAL A 121 -12.03 3.31 13.12
N GLY A 122 -12.73 3.66 12.04
CA GLY A 122 -14.18 3.84 12.01
C GLY A 122 -14.69 5.25 12.34
N TYR A 123 -13.81 6.23 12.58
CA TYR A 123 -14.19 7.61 12.92
C TYR A 123 -13.26 8.65 12.31
N TYR A 124 -13.85 9.71 11.76
CA TYR A 124 -13.14 10.90 11.28
C TYR A 124 -13.80 12.16 11.82
N ARG A 125 -13.01 13.19 12.14
CA ARG A 125 -13.47 14.50 12.61
C ARG A 125 -12.67 15.63 11.99
N ALA A 126 -13.38 16.64 11.50
CA ALA A 126 -12.84 17.90 11.00
C ALA A 126 -13.63 19.09 11.54
N GLN A 127 -13.09 20.29 11.38
CA GLN A 127 -13.77 21.54 11.71
C GLN A 127 -13.57 22.57 10.59
N THR A 128 -14.65 23.21 10.18
CA THR A 128 -14.61 24.29 9.18
C THR A 128 -14.22 25.62 9.83
N ALA A 129 -13.72 26.57 9.04
CA ALA A 129 -13.40 27.94 9.45
C ALA A 129 -14.63 28.70 9.95
N GLU A 130 -15.81 28.32 9.46
CA GLU A 130 -17.11 28.84 9.90
C GLU A 130 -17.61 28.20 11.20
N GLY A 131 -16.85 27.27 11.79
CA GLY A 131 -17.14 26.68 13.09
C GLY A 131 -18.03 25.43 13.05
N VAL A 132 -18.33 24.87 11.89
CA VAL A 132 -19.06 23.59 11.78
C VAL A 132 -18.12 22.43 12.14
N VAL A 133 -18.53 21.59 13.07
CA VAL A 133 -17.84 20.33 13.37
C VAL A 133 -18.44 19.22 12.51
N VAL A 134 -17.60 18.51 11.77
CA VAL A 134 -17.97 17.39 10.91
C VAL A 134 -17.42 16.10 11.49
N GLU A 135 -18.28 15.11 11.67
CA GLU A 135 -17.91 13.78 12.14
C GLU A 135 -18.49 12.71 11.24
N LEU A 136 -17.67 11.70 10.89
CA LEU A 136 -18.02 10.70 9.89
C LEU A 136 -17.88 9.28 10.45
N GLY A 137 -18.76 8.39 10.00
CA GLY A 137 -18.69 6.94 10.19
C GLY A 137 -19.12 6.21 8.92
N ALA A 138 -18.70 4.95 8.75
CA ALA A 138 -19.07 4.17 7.55
C ALA A 138 -19.31 2.69 7.84
N SER A 139 -20.24 2.11 7.07
CA SER A 139 -20.42 0.67 6.88
C SER A 139 -19.85 0.24 5.52
N ALA A 140 -20.12 -0.98 5.08
CA ALA A 140 -19.67 -1.44 3.76
C ALA A 140 -20.32 -0.68 2.60
N HIS A 141 -21.58 -0.22 2.74
CA HIS A 141 -22.38 0.37 1.65
C HIS A 141 -23.15 1.63 2.06
N ALA A 142 -22.91 2.16 3.25
CA ALA A 142 -23.56 3.39 3.73
C ALA A 142 -22.58 4.21 4.58
N GLY A 143 -22.61 5.53 4.39
CA GLY A 143 -21.90 6.52 5.22
C GLY A 143 -22.87 7.22 6.18
N MET A 144 -22.33 7.72 7.29
CA MET A 144 -23.06 8.50 8.28
C MET A 144 -22.31 9.80 8.51
N TYR A 145 -23.04 10.91 8.39
CA TYR A 145 -22.56 12.26 8.66
C TYR A 145 -23.19 12.77 9.96
N ARG A 146 -22.41 13.42 10.81
CA ARG A 146 -22.90 14.24 11.92
C ARG A 146 -22.29 15.63 11.81
N TYR A 147 -23.17 16.61 11.61
CA TYR A 147 -22.81 18.03 11.55
C TYR A 147 -23.26 18.72 12.83
N THR A 148 -22.36 19.49 13.45
CA THR A 148 -22.70 20.40 14.55
C THR A 148 -22.46 21.84 14.09
N PHE A 149 -23.54 22.56 13.82
CA PHE A 149 -23.51 23.94 13.35
C PHE A 149 -23.40 24.94 14.52
N PRO A 150 -22.82 26.13 14.31
CA PRO A 150 -22.88 27.24 15.26
C PRO A 150 -24.32 27.63 15.62
N THR A 151 -24.53 28.10 16.86
CA THR A 151 -25.85 28.57 17.31
C THR A 151 -26.21 29.91 16.65
N ASN A 152 -27.49 30.09 16.30
CA ASN A 152 -28.07 31.31 15.69
C ASN A 152 -27.71 31.58 14.22
N GLU A 153 -27.10 30.62 13.54
CA GLU A 153 -26.85 30.68 12.11
C GLU A 153 -27.83 29.79 11.33
N THR A 154 -28.10 30.13 10.07
CA THR A 154 -28.83 29.24 9.16
C THR A 154 -27.94 28.08 8.75
N ALA A 155 -28.35 26.84 9.05
CA ALA A 155 -27.62 25.63 8.68
C ALA A 155 -28.08 25.11 7.31
N ASN A 156 -27.12 24.84 6.41
CA ASN A 156 -27.38 24.25 5.10
C ASN A 156 -26.43 23.08 4.85
N VAL A 157 -26.87 22.12 4.03
CA VAL A 157 -26.02 21.05 3.51
C VAL A 157 -26.20 21.04 2.00
N LEU A 158 -25.14 21.36 1.27
CA LEU A 158 -25.09 21.22 -0.18
C LEU A 158 -24.85 19.75 -0.53
N ILE A 159 -25.70 19.18 -1.38
CA ILE A 159 -25.56 17.82 -1.91
C ILE A 159 -25.18 17.94 -3.39
N ASP A 160 -24.01 17.44 -3.76
CA ASP A 160 -23.49 17.55 -5.12
C ASP A 160 -23.22 16.18 -5.72
N VAL A 161 -24.10 15.77 -6.65
CA VAL A 161 -23.95 14.54 -7.45
C VAL A 161 -23.02 14.74 -8.64
N SER A 162 -22.66 15.98 -8.99
CA SER A 162 -21.69 16.28 -10.03
C SER A 162 -20.25 16.35 -9.53
N HIS A 163 -20.06 16.39 -8.21
CA HIS A 163 -18.74 16.45 -7.60
C HIS A 163 -17.85 15.30 -8.06
N VAL A 164 -16.62 15.66 -8.39
CA VAL A 164 -15.50 14.75 -8.62
C VAL A 164 -14.25 15.42 -8.06
N LEU A 165 -13.27 14.62 -7.62
CA LEU A 165 -12.01 15.17 -7.18
C LEU A 165 -11.33 15.93 -8.33
N PRO A 166 -11.01 17.22 -8.15
CA PRO A 166 -10.44 18.04 -9.22
C PRO A 166 -8.98 17.68 -9.47
N SER A 167 -8.53 17.84 -10.71
CA SER A 167 -7.10 17.76 -11.04
C SER A 167 -6.57 19.09 -11.55
N PHE A 168 -5.45 19.56 -10.99
CA PHE A 168 -4.78 20.77 -11.48
C PHE A 168 -3.98 20.52 -12.76
N ARG A 169 -3.50 19.28 -12.99
CA ARG A 169 -2.58 18.96 -14.10
C ARG A 169 -3.24 18.96 -15.47
N GLY A 170 -4.57 18.83 -15.52
CA GLY A 170 -5.33 18.93 -16.77
C GLY A 170 -4.93 17.92 -17.85
N GLN A 171 -4.48 16.73 -17.48
CA GLN A 171 -3.92 15.72 -18.41
C GLN A 171 -4.98 14.96 -19.24
N GLY A 172 -6.24 15.40 -19.24
CA GLY A 172 -7.35 14.70 -19.91
C GLY A 172 -7.75 13.36 -19.27
N LEU A 173 -7.14 13.04 -18.12
CA LEU A 173 -7.38 11.81 -17.36
C LEU A 173 -8.40 12.02 -16.23
N SER A 174 -8.81 13.25 -15.92
CA SER A 174 -9.76 13.50 -14.83
C SER A 174 -11.10 12.79 -15.08
N GLN A 175 -11.73 12.33 -13.99
CA GLN A 175 -13.11 11.88 -14.03
C GLN A 175 -14.03 13.05 -14.42
N GLY A 176 -15.05 12.79 -15.23
CA GLY A 176 -16.01 13.80 -15.65
C GLY A 176 -17.44 13.40 -15.34
N TYR A 177 -18.23 14.32 -14.80
CA TYR A 177 -19.68 14.17 -14.69
C TYR A 177 -20.36 14.38 -16.05
N LYS A 178 -21.32 13.52 -16.40
CA LYS A 178 -22.06 13.54 -17.67
C LYS A 178 -23.54 13.86 -17.54
N GLY A 179 -24.06 13.86 -16.32
CA GLY A 179 -25.48 14.03 -16.06
C GLY A 179 -25.95 13.12 -14.94
N GLY A 180 -27.17 13.35 -14.47
CA GLY A 180 -27.66 12.75 -13.25
C GLY A 180 -28.93 13.44 -12.80
N ASN A 181 -29.45 13.01 -11.67
CA ASN A 181 -30.63 13.60 -11.06
C ASN A 181 -30.51 13.57 -9.53
N LEU A 182 -31.13 14.53 -8.87
CA LEU A 182 -31.30 14.57 -7.42
C LEU A 182 -32.74 15.02 -7.13
N THR A 183 -33.44 14.25 -6.30
CA THR A 183 -34.80 14.54 -5.85
C THR A 183 -34.79 14.62 -4.34
N ILE A 184 -35.31 15.72 -3.78
CA ILE A 184 -35.52 15.89 -2.35
C ILE A 184 -37.00 15.67 -2.07
N TYR A 185 -37.29 14.84 -1.08
CA TYR A 185 -38.63 14.46 -0.69
C TYR A 185 -39.09 15.28 0.51
N ALA A 186 -40.41 15.30 0.74
CA ALA A 186 -41.04 16.19 1.73
C ALA A 186 -40.65 15.89 3.20
N ASP A 187 -40.21 14.66 3.48
CA ASP A 187 -39.67 14.24 4.79
C ASP A 187 -38.17 14.55 4.96
N GLY A 188 -37.55 15.21 3.97
CA GLY A 188 -36.16 15.65 4.00
C GLY A 188 -35.16 14.61 3.52
N HIS A 189 -35.56 13.39 3.14
CA HIS A 189 -34.64 12.48 2.47
C HIS A 189 -34.42 12.91 1.02
N TYR A 190 -33.32 12.44 0.43
CA TYR A 190 -33.02 12.67 -0.97
C TYR A 190 -32.56 11.39 -1.65
N GLU A 191 -32.86 11.28 -2.93
CA GLU A 191 -32.37 10.19 -3.79
C GLU A 191 -31.83 10.77 -5.09
N GLY A 192 -30.83 10.13 -5.65
CA GLY A 192 -30.22 10.61 -6.87
C GLY A 192 -29.26 9.62 -7.49
N TYR A 193 -28.75 9.99 -8.65
CA TYR A 193 -27.70 9.26 -9.35
C TYR A 193 -26.85 10.23 -10.16
N GLY A 194 -25.61 9.84 -10.43
CA GLY A 194 -24.72 10.51 -11.37
C GLY A 194 -24.17 9.52 -12.39
N ILE A 195 -23.88 10.02 -13.58
CA ILE A 195 -23.23 9.31 -14.68
C ILE A 195 -21.86 9.94 -14.86
N TYR A 196 -20.80 9.12 -14.87
CA TYR A 196 -19.41 9.59 -14.94
C TYR A 196 -18.63 8.85 -16.04
N ASP A 197 -17.60 9.49 -16.62
CA ASP A 197 -16.65 8.86 -17.55
C ASP A 197 -15.21 8.86 -17.02
N ASN A 198 -14.29 8.27 -17.80
CA ASN A 198 -12.86 8.16 -17.47
C ASN A 198 -12.56 7.42 -16.16
N TRP A 199 -13.33 6.36 -15.86
CA TRP A 199 -13.18 5.56 -14.65
C TRP A 199 -12.01 4.57 -14.66
N TRP A 200 -11.67 3.97 -15.81
CA TRP A 200 -10.57 2.99 -15.95
C TRP A 200 -9.51 3.46 -16.96
N ASN A 201 -8.23 3.38 -16.59
CA ASN A 201 -7.10 3.72 -17.46
C ASN A 201 -7.03 2.80 -18.69
N ARG A 202 -6.66 3.36 -19.85
CA ARG A 202 -6.51 2.63 -21.12
C ARG A 202 -5.12 2.00 -21.20
N THR A 203 -5.02 0.68 -21.33
CA THR A 203 -3.77 -0.04 -21.60
C THR A 203 -3.69 -0.46 -23.07
N GLN A 204 -2.50 -0.35 -23.69
CA GLN A 204 -2.18 -0.98 -24.97
C GLN A 204 -1.01 -1.96 -24.77
N PRO A 205 -1.04 -3.17 -25.37
CA PRO A 205 0.03 -4.14 -25.24
C PRO A 205 1.15 -3.91 -26.26
N GLY A 206 2.41 -4.05 -25.81
CA GLY A 206 3.61 -4.11 -26.67
C GLY A 206 4.36 -5.44 -26.47
N GLU A 207 4.95 -5.96 -27.55
CA GLU A 207 5.71 -7.22 -27.57
C GLU A 207 7.23 -6.98 -27.56
N THR A 208 7.99 -7.82 -26.84
CA THR A 208 9.47 -7.78 -26.79
C THR A 208 10.11 -9.09 -27.29
N ARG A 209 11.21 -8.98 -28.06
CA ARG A 209 12.23 -10.04 -28.34
C ARG A 209 13.60 -9.37 -28.43
N ARG A 210 14.75 -10.09 -28.48
CA ARG A 210 16.08 -9.69 -27.95
C ARG A 210 17.20 -9.17 -28.91
N ARG A 211 17.91 -8.11 -28.47
CA ARG A 211 19.27 -7.66 -28.86
C ARG A 211 20.15 -7.67 -27.59
N ARG A 212 21.47 -7.83 -27.71
CA ARG A 212 22.39 -7.71 -26.55
C ARG A 212 22.69 -6.23 -26.27
N GLU A 213 21.83 -5.59 -25.48
CA GLU A 213 22.11 -4.29 -24.88
C GLU A 213 23.00 -4.46 -23.63
N THR A 214 23.84 -3.46 -23.34
CA THR A 214 24.78 -3.52 -22.21
C THR A 214 24.75 -2.24 -21.37
N SER A 215 24.88 -2.36 -20.05
CA SER A 215 24.99 -1.22 -19.12
C SER A 215 25.81 -1.62 -17.91
N LEU A 216 26.73 -0.73 -17.49
CA LEU A 216 27.63 -0.94 -16.34
C LEU A 216 28.37 -2.29 -16.36
N GLY A 217 28.76 -2.78 -17.54
CA GLY A 217 29.44 -4.06 -17.71
C GLY A 217 28.52 -5.29 -17.77
N PHE A 218 27.21 -5.13 -17.56
CA PHE A 218 26.23 -6.20 -17.68
C PHE A 218 25.61 -6.25 -19.07
N SER A 219 25.08 -7.43 -19.42
CA SER A 219 24.29 -7.64 -20.64
C SER A 219 22.99 -8.40 -20.32
N GLY A 220 22.13 -8.57 -21.31
CA GLY A 220 20.88 -9.31 -21.15
C GLY A 220 19.72 -8.46 -20.64
N PHE A 221 19.72 -7.17 -20.99
CA PHE A 221 18.57 -6.30 -20.74
C PHE A 221 17.42 -6.66 -21.68
N VAL A 222 16.18 -6.48 -21.21
CA VAL A 222 15.04 -6.37 -22.13
C VAL A 222 15.24 -5.15 -23.01
N VAL A 223 14.84 -5.22 -24.28
CA VAL A 223 14.99 -4.12 -25.24
C VAL A 223 13.72 -4.03 -26.08
N PRO A 224 13.12 -2.85 -26.25
CA PRO A 224 11.94 -2.68 -27.06
C PRO A 224 12.27 -2.79 -28.55
N ARG A 225 11.24 -3.15 -29.31
CA ARG A 225 11.31 -3.24 -30.77
C ARG A 225 10.00 -2.78 -31.39
N ASP A 226 10.08 -2.29 -32.61
CA ASP A 226 8.93 -2.08 -33.47
C ASP A 226 8.94 -3.09 -34.64
N ALA A 227 8.11 -2.86 -35.66
CA ALA A 227 8.08 -3.68 -36.87
C ALA A 227 9.40 -3.63 -37.69
N ASN A 228 10.22 -2.59 -37.49
CA ASN A 228 11.46 -2.35 -38.21
C ASN A 228 12.70 -2.91 -37.47
N GLY A 229 12.58 -3.15 -36.17
CA GLY A 229 13.61 -3.81 -35.37
C GLY A 229 13.75 -3.22 -33.98
N PHE A 230 14.94 -3.42 -33.40
CA PHE A 230 15.26 -2.95 -32.06
C PHE A 230 15.38 -1.44 -31.99
N LEU A 231 14.79 -0.85 -30.97
CA LEU A 231 14.98 0.56 -30.66
C LEU A 231 16.25 0.71 -29.82
N SER A 232 17.02 1.76 -30.09
CA SER A 232 18.16 2.12 -29.25
C SER A 232 17.63 2.75 -27.96
N THR A 233 18.08 2.24 -26.82
CA THR A 233 17.76 2.83 -25.51
C THR A 233 19.03 2.97 -24.67
N ASN A 234 18.98 3.76 -23.61
CA ASN A 234 20.03 3.81 -22.60
C ASN A 234 19.47 3.24 -21.29
N PRO A 235 19.90 2.06 -20.83
CA PRO A 235 19.32 1.42 -19.64
C PRO A 235 19.29 2.30 -18.38
N LEU A 236 20.20 3.26 -18.23
CA LEU A 236 20.23 4.15 -17.06
C LEU A 236 19.19 5.28 -17.13
N THR A 237 18.61 5.54 -18.30
CA THR A 237 17.71 6.68 -18.53
C THR A 237 16.53 6.34 -19.44
N ASP A 238 16.23 5.05 -19.66
CA ASP A 238 15.17 4.60 -20.58
C ASP A 238 13.81 4.38 -19.92
N GLY A 239 13.68 4.70 -18.62
CA GLY A 239 12.36 4.79 -18.00
C GLY A 239 11.51 5.88 -18.66
N GLY A 240 10.22 5.61 -18.80
CA GLY A 240 9.28 6.53 -19.45
C GLY A 240 7.87 6.46 -18.84
N TYR A 241 6.91 7.00 -19.58
CA TYR A 241 5.51 7.07 -19.18
C TYR A 241 4.59 6.47 -20.25
N TRP A 242 3.31 6.86 -20.27
CA TRP A 242 2.35 6.33 -21.26
C TRP A 242 2.85 6.49 -22.70
N GLY A 243 2.89 5.37 -23.42
CA GLY A 243 3.33 5.31 -24.81
C GLY A 243 4.83 5.05 -24.97
N ASP A 244 5.61 5.15 -23.90
CA ASP A 244 7.01 4.75 -23.91
C ASP A 244 7.13 3.22 -23.76
N PRO A 245 8.24 2.62 -24.25
CA PRO A 245 8.38 1.17 -24.18
C PRO A 245 8.60 0.61 -22.77
N TYR A 246 9.03 1.46 -21.82
CA TYR A 246 9.14 1.12 -20.41
C TYR A 246 8.31 2.09 -19.58
N TYR A 247 7.34 1.55 -18.84
CA TYR A 247 6.41 2.33 -18.05
C TYR A 247 6.89 2.46 -16.60
N GLU A 248 7.15 3.70 -16.16
CA GLU A 248 7.53 4.13 -14.80
C GLU A 248 8.77 3.47 -14.17
N ALA A 249 9.45 2.60 -14.90
CA ALA A 249 10.73 2.02 -14.50
C ALA A 249 11.60 1.80 -15.72
N SER A 250 12.91 1.71 -15.52
CA SER A 250 13.87 1.48 -16.61
C SER A 250 14.00 0.00 -16.96
N SER A 251 14.75 -0.28 -18.02
CA SER A 251 15.11 -1.66 -18.37
C SER A 251 15.90 -2.37 -17.27
N TRP A 252 16.55 -1.66 -16.34
CA TRP A 252 17.14 -2.27 -15.14
C TRP A 252 16.11 -2.96 -14.24
N ALA A 253 14.88 -2.44 -14.15
CA ALA A 253 13.78 -3.10 -13.44
C ALA A 253 13.19 -4.24 -14.27
N TYR A 254 12.74 -3.92 -15.49
CA TYR A 254 11.98 -4.87 -16.32
C TYR A 254 12.77 -6.11 -16.73
N SER A 255 14.10 -6.04 -16.71
CA SER A 255 14.97 -7.19 -16.98
C SER A 255 14.88 -8.30 -15.93
N TRP A 256 14.22 -8.05 -14.79
CA TRP A 256 13.95 -9.03 -13.73
C TRP A 256 12.51 -9.57 -13.73
N GLY A 257 11.67 -9.13 -14.67
CA GLY A 257 10.22 -9.40 -14.63
C GLY A 257 9.80 -10.84 -14.88
N SER A 258 10.71 -11.72 -15.34
CA SER A 258 10.41 -13.13 -15.64
C SER A 258 10.57 -14.03 -14.40
N VAL A 259 9.89 -13.69 -13.30
CA VAL A 259 10.02 -14.39 -12.00
C VAL A 259 9.59 -15.86 -12.02
N HIS A 260 8.88 -16.29 -13.05
CA HIS A 260 8.51 -17.69 -13.30
C HIS A 260 9.64 -18.54 -13.91
N ASP A 261 10.74 -17.91 -14.34
CA ASP A 261 11.83 -18.57 -15.06
C ASP A 261 13.23 -18.07 -14.63
N MET A 262 13.42 -17.89 -13.33
CA MET A 262 14.65 -17.30 -12.77
C MET A 262 15.91 -18.10 -13.14
N LYS A 263 15.83 -19.43 -13.18
CA LYS A 263 16.95 -20.31 -13.58
C LYS A 263 17.44 -19.96 -14.99
N GLN A 264 16.54 -19.89 -15.97
CA GLN A 264 16.89 -19.53 -17.34
C GLN A 264 17.39 -18.07 -17.40
N MET A 265 16.77 -17.15 -16.65
CA MET A 265 17.19 -15.75 -16.60
C MET A 265 18.61 -15.59 -16.07
N ILE A 266 18.97 -16.27 -14.97
CA ILE A 266 20.32 -16.29 -14.41
C ILE A 266 21.33 -16.83 -15.44
N ALA A 267 21.00 -17.94 -16.10
CA ALA A 267 21.85 -18.50 -17.16
C ALA A 267 22.08 -17.50 -18.31
N MET A 268 21.04 -16.75 -18.69
CA MET A 268 21.11 -15.73 -19.76
C MET A 268 21.87 -14.48 -19.35
N MET A 269 21.90 -14.16 -18.06
CA MET A 269 22.67 -13.03 -17.52
C MET A 269 24.15 -13.33 -17.32
N GLY A 270 24.58 -14.58 -17.46
CA GLY A 270 25.99 -14.98 -17.31
C GLY A 270 26.28 -15.84 -16.08
N GLY A 271 25.24 -16.28 -15.36
CA GLY A 271 25.37 -17.13 -14.17
C GLY A 271 25.30 -16.35 -12.85
N SER A 272 25.39 -17.09 -11.75
CA SER A 272 25.12 -16.57 -10.40
C SER A 272 26.06 -15.45 -9.97
N GLU A 273 27.34 -15.51 -10.33
CA GLU A 273 28.32 -14.45 -9.99
C GLU A 273 27.97 -13.13 -10.68
N THR A 274 27.65 -13.17 -11.98
CA THR A 274 27.23 -11.96 -12.71
C THR A 274 25.92 -11.39 -12.17
N VAL A 275 24.98 -12.26 -11.78
CA VAL A 275 23.72 -11.82 -11.15
C VAL A 275 23.97 -11.21 -9.77
N LEU A 276 24.88 -11.76 -8.97
CA LEU A 276 25.28 -11.19 -7.68
C LEU A 276 25.81 -9.76 -7.85
N ASP A 277 26.77 -9.56 -8.77
CA ASP A 277 27.33 -8.24 -9.04
C ASP A 277 26.28 -7.27 -9.57
N ARG A 278 25.39 -7.74 -10.44
CA ARG A 278 24.30 -6.93 -11.01
C ARG A 278 23.31 -6.49 -9.94
N LEU A 279 22.92 -7.39 -9.05
CA LEU A 279 22.05 -7.06 -7.92
C LEU A 279 22.75 -6.09 -6.96
N ASN A 280 24.03 -6.29 -6.63
CA ASN A 280 24.76 -5.36 -5.77
C ASN A 280 24.82 -3.95 -6.37
N ILE A 281 25.01 -3.84 -7.69
CA ILE A 281 25.00 -2.54 -8.40
C ILE A 281 23.65 -1.85 -8.29
N MET A 282 22.53 -2.57 -8.22
CA MET A 282 21.20 -1.95 -8.03
C MET A 282 21.13 -1.13 -6.74
N PHE A 283 21.85 -1.55 -5.69
CA PHE A 283 21.86 -0.93 -4.36
C PHE A 283 23.12 -0.09 -4.07
N THR A 284 23.95 0.14 -5.09
CA THR A 284 25.20 0.91 -4.92
C THR A 284 24.96 2.40 -5.17
N GLU A 285 25.25 3.22 -4.17
CA GLU A 285 25.13 4.68 -4.26
C GLU A 285 26.02 5.23 -5.38
N GLY A 286 25.46 6.09 -6.24
CA GLY A 286 26.20 6.71 -7.34
C GLY A 286 26.41 5.82 -8.56
N ALA A 287 25.91 4.57 -8.57
CA ALA A 287 26.20 3.61 -9.64
C ALA A 287 25.68 4.05 -11.03
N SER A 288 24.58 4.82 -11.08
CA SER A 288 24.05 5.40 -12.31
C SER A 288 24.80 6.67 -12.78
N GLY A 289 25.77 7.16 -11.99
CA GLY A 289 26.42 8.45 -12.21
C GLY A 289 25.63 9.66 -11.66
N SER A 290 24.50 9.43 -10.99
CA SER A 290 23.73 10.43 -10.24
C SER A 290 23.69 10.09 -8.75
N SER A 291 23.30 11.03 -7.88
CA SER A 291 22.99 10.70 -6.48
C SER A 291 21.88 9.65 -6.41
N GLY A 292 21.93 8.78 -5.41
CA GLY A 292 21.00 7.68 -5.19
C GLY A 292 21.49 6.34 -5.73
N ILE A 293 20.63 5.34 -5.58
CA ILE A 293 20.81 3.97 -6.07
C ILE A 293 19.88 3.72 -7.27
N ILE A 294 20.13 2.65 -8.05
CA ILE A 294 19.29 2.30 -9.21
C ILE A 294 17.94 1.70 -8.74
N PHE A 295 17.94 0.98 -7.62
CA PHE A 295 16.72 0.44 -7.02
C PHE A 295 15.80 1.57 -6.54
N ASP A 296 14.58 1.59 -7.08
CA ASP A 296 13.55 2.55 -6.71
C ASP A 296 12.54 1.89 -5.75
N SER A 297 12.57 2.32 -4.49
CA SER A 297 11.62 1.86 -3.46
C SER A 297 10.22 2.47 -3.59
N THR A 298 10.06 3.46 -4.48
CA THR A 298 8.81 4.21 -4.66
C THR A 298 7.87 3.59 -5.70
N ASN A 299 8.28 2.51 -6.38
CA ASN A 299 7.53 1.92 -7.49
C ASN A 299 7.56 0.37 -7.54
N GLU A 300 6.45 -0.25 -7.96
CA GLU A 300 6.19 -1.70 -7.95
C GLU A 300 7.10 -2.56 -8.82
N PRO A 301 7.55 -2.15 -10.02
CA PRO A 301 8.34 -3.00 -10.92
C PRO A 301 9.63 -3.54 -10.31
N MET A 302 10.09 -2.95 -9.20
CA MET A 302 11.32 -3.34 -8.51
C MET A 302 11.09 -4.15 -7.23
N PHE A 303 9.85 -4.34 -6.76
CA PHE A 303 9.57 -4.93 -5.44
C PHE A 303 10.20 -6.31 -5.18
N ASN A 304 10.33 -7.13 -6.22
CA ASN A 304 10.91 -8.46 -6.13
C ASN A 304 12.43 -8.46 -6.08
N ILE A 305 13.10 -7.40 -6.58
CA ILE A 305 14.55 -7.35 -6.80
C ILE A 305 15.37 -7.66 -5.53
N PRO A 306 15.06 -7.10 -4.35
CA PRO A 306 15.81 -7.41 -3.13
C PRO A 306 15.75 -8.89 -2.76
N TYR A 307 14.75 -9.64 -3.21
CA TYR A 307 14.58 -11.05 -2.88
C TYR A 307 15.22 -12.00 -3.89
N LEU A 308 15.76 -11.48 -5.00
CA LEU A 308 16.31 -12.31 -6.06
C LEU A 308 17.65 -12.96 -5.67
N TYR A 309 18.31 -12.51 -4.60
CA TYR A 309 19.49 -13.19 -4.07
C TYR A 309 19.18 -14.62 -3.58
N ASN A 310 17.93 -14.93 -3.20
CA ASN A 310 17.54 -16.30 -2.88
C ASN A 310 17.73 -17.28 -4.06
N TYR A 311 17.62 -16.79 -5.30
CA TYR A 311 17.82 -17.62 -6.51
C TYR A 311 19.30 -17.84 -6.87
N ILE A 312 20.23 -17.25 -6.12
CA ILE A 312 21.68 -17.42 -6.30
C ILE A 312 22.37 -17.78 -4.97
N ASP A 313 21.66 -18.46 -4.07
CA ASP A 313 22.22 -18.97 -2.80
C ASP A 313 22.73 -17.87 -1.86
N ARG A 314 22.18 -16.65 -1.95
CA ARG A 314 22.60 -15.47 -1.16
C ARG A 314 21.44 -14.85 -0.38
N GLN A 315 20.67 -15.71 0.30
CA GLN A 315 19.51 -15.28 1.10
C GLN A 315 19.89 -14.24 2.17
N ASP A 316 21.12 -14.27 2.67
CA ASP A 316 21.68 -13.26 3.57
C ASP A 316 21.59 -11.83 3.01
N LEU A 317 21.89 -11.65 1.72
CA LEU A 317 21.80 -10.35 1.05
C LEU A 317 20.36 -9.93 0.83
N SER A 318 19.45 -10.88 0.55
CA SER A 318 18.03 -10.55 0.51
C SER A 318 17.53 -10.02 1.84
N VAL A 319 17.99 -10.61 2.94
CA VAL A 319 17.69 -10.13 4.30
C VAL A 319 18.24 -8.72 4.52
N SER A 320 19.52 -8.51 4.28
CA SER A 320 20.17 -7.23 4.54
C SER A 320 19.61 -6.10 3.68
N GLN A 321 19.45 -6.33 2.37
CA GLN A 321 19.03 -5.29 1.43
C GLN A 321 17.58 -4.88 1.66
N SER A 322 16.64 -5.81 1.69
CA SER A 322 15.23 -5.44 1.83
C SER A 322 14.94 -4.82 3.21
N ARG A 323 15.63 -5.28 4.27
CA ARG A 323 15.50 -4.70 5.61
C ARG A 323 16.10 -3.31 5.69
N TYR A 324 17.25 -3.06 5.05
CA TYR A 324 17.82 -1.73 4.91
C TYR A 324 16.84 -0.78 4.20
N ILE A 325 16.28 -1.18 3.06
CA ILE A 325 15.27 -0.39 2.33
C ILE A 325 14.05 -0.12 3.23
N ALA A 326 13.49 -1.16 3.86
CA ALA A 326 12.34 -1.02 4.73
C ALA A 326 12.59 -0.04 5.88
N LYS A 327 13.74 -0.13 6.56
CA LYS A 327 14.07 0.72 7.71
C LYS A 327 14.50 2.14 7.32
N THR A 328 15.01 2.32 6.10
CA THR A 328 15.41 3.64 5.58
C THR A 328 14.21 4.45 5.12
N TYR A 329 13.28 3.81 4.40
CA TYR A 329 12.27 4.53 3.63
C TYR A 329 10.84 4.43 4.19
N TYR A 330 10.60 3.55 5.16
CA TYR A 330 9.28 3.40 5.79
C TYR A 330 9.31 3.83 7.25
N ASN A 331 8.22 4.46 7.69
CA ASN A 331 7.98 4.77 9.11
C ASN A 331 6.47 4.84 9.41
N ALA A 332 6.11 4.95 10.69
CA ALA A 332 4.71 4.98 11.12
C ALA A 332 4.04 6.37 11.01
N GLY A 333 4.75 7.38 10.50
CA GLY A 333 4.32 8.76 10.43
C GLY A 333 3.55 9.11 9.16
N VAL A 334 3.17 10.39 9.06
CA VAL A 334 2.36 10.91 7.95
C VAL A 334 3.07 10.86 6.60
N SER A 335 4.41 10.94 6.61
CA SER A 335 5.30 10.72 5.45
C SER A 335 5.93 9.32 5.51
N GLY A 336 5.16 8.35 5.97
CA GLY A 336 5.62 7.00 6.29
C GLY A 336 5.88 6.08 5.10
N LEU A 337 5.52 6.52 3.90
CA LEU A 337 5.67 5.75 2.67
C LEU A 337 6.64 6.43 1.70
N PRO A 338 7.45 5.66 0.95
CA PRO A 338 8.40 6.21 -0.01
C PRO A 338 7.74 6.76 -1.29
N GLY A 339 6.60 6.20 -1.68
CA GLY A 339 5.83 6.58 -2.85
C GLY A 339 4.36 6.25 -2.64
N ASN A 340 3.60 6.27 -3.74
CA ASN A 340 2.19 5.92 -3.76
C ASN A 340 1.92 4.62 -3.00
N SER A 341 0.86 4.61 -2.19
CA SER A 341 0.46 3.40 -1.47
C SER A 341 -0.06 2.31 -2.43
N ASP A 342 -0.57 2.71 -3.61
CA ASP A 342 -1.05 1.85 -4.68
C ASP A 342 -1.95 0.72 -4.18
N ALA A 343 -3.06 1.13 -3.57
CA ALA A 343 -4.05 0.23 -2.95
C ALA A 343 -3.46 -0.69 -1.86
N GLY A 344 -2.35 -0.30 -1.23
CA GLY A 344 -1.72 -1.04 -0.14
C GLY A 344 -0.51 -1.88 -0.56
N ALA A 345 -0.01 -1.73 -1.79
CA ALA A 345 1.13 -2.47 -2.32
C ALA A 345 2.40 -2.25 -1.47
N MET A 346 2.73 -0.99 -1.17
CA MET A 346 3.89 -0.61 -0.33
C MET A 346 3.81 -1.21 1.08
N GLN A 347 2.65 -1.08 1.72
CA GLN A 347 2.41 -1.63 3.06
C GLN A 347 2.49 -3.16 3.04
N THR A 348 1.96 -3.80 2.00
CA THR A 348 2.04 -5.25 1.84
C THR A 348 3.48 -5.72 1.66
N TRP A 349 4.29 -4.98 0.89
CA TRP A 349 5.72 -5.26 0.76
C TRP A 349 6.46 -5.19 2.10
N LEU A 350 6.15 -4.17 2.92
CA LEU A 350 6.69 -4.06 4.28
C LEU A 350 6.22 -5.21 5.19
N LEU A 351 4.94 -5.60 5.12
CA LEU A 351 4.42 -6.71 5.91
C LEU A 351 5.14 -8.03 5.59
N TRP A 352 5.43 -8.31 4.32
CA TRP A 352 6.20 -9.49 3.94
C TRP A 352 7.63 -9.49 4.49
N ASN A 353 8.32 -8.33 4.46
CA ASN A 353 9.60 -8.17 5.16
C ASN A 353 9.49 -8.52 6.65
N MET A 354 8.46 -8.01 7.33
CA MET A 354 8.25 -8.22 8.77
C MET A 354 7.91 -9.67 9.13
N ILE A 355 7.10 -10.34 8.28
CA ILE A 355 6.72 -11.75 8.41
C ILE A 355 7.95 -12.66 8.29
N GLY A 356 8.97 -12.24 7.53
CA GLY A 356 10.13 -13.08 7.23
C GLY A 356 9.88 -14.03 6.06
N LEU A 357 8.99 -13.67 5.13
CA LEU A 357 8.66 -14.42 3.91
C LEU A 357 8.41 -13.45 2.75
N TYR A 358 8.62 -13.88 1.51
CA TYR A 358 8.21 -13.11 0.33
C TYR A 358 7.54 -14.00 -0.72
N PRO A 359 6.30 -13.70 -1.17
CA PRO A 359 5.59 -14.51 -2.14
C PRO A 359 6.10 -14.24 -3.56
N ILE A 360 6.21 -15.29 -4.37
CA ILE A 360 6.45 -15.13 -5.82
C ILE A 360 5.11 -15.18 -6.56
N THR A 361 4.76 -14.05 -7.18
CA THR A 361 3.49 -13.88 -7.90
C THR A 361 3.26 -14.98 -8.94
N GLY A 362 2.05 -15.54 -8.95
CA GLY A 362 1.65 -16.61 -9.86
C GLY A 362 2.18 -18.01 -9.49
N GLN A 363 2.82 -18.16 -8.33
CA GLN A 363 3.36 -19.44 -7.86
C GLN A 363 2.86 -19.75 -6.44
N THR A 364 3.00 -21.01 -6.04
CA THR A 364 2.79 -21.44 -4.65
C THR A 364 4.04 -21.22 -3.79
N THR A 365 5.10 -20.63 -4.34
CA THR A 365 6.43 -20.51 -3.73
C THR A 365 6.55 -19.25 -2.88
N PHE A 366 7.12 -19.39 -1.70
CA PHE A 366 7.53 -18.29 -0.82
C PHE A 366 9.03 -18.38 -0.58
N LEU A 367 9.73 -17.27 -0.74
CA LEU A 367 11.12 -17.13 -0.38
C LEU A 367 11.24 -16.92 1.12
N ILE A 368 12.14 -17.64 1.76
CA ILE A 368 12.38 -17.53 3.20
C ILE A 368 13.30 -16.34 3.44
N HIS A 369 12.85 -15.48 4.34
CA HIS A 369 13.54 -14.27 4.78
C HIS A 369 13.81 -14.36 6.28
N SER A 370 13.80 -13.24 7.00
CA SER A 370 14.08 -13.14 8.43
C SER A 370 12.95 -12.40 9.15
N PRO A 371 12.24 -13.03 10.10
CA PRO A 371 11.14 -12.39 10.81
C PRO A 371 11.64 -11.25 11.71
N TRP A 372 10.82 -10.22 11.87
CA TRP A 372 11.16 -9.06 12.72
C TRP A 372 10.76 -9.27 14.19
N PHE A 373 9.80 -10.16 14.44
CA PHE A 373 9.24 -10.39 15.76
C PHE A 373 9.62 -11.78 16.29
N ASP A 374 9.79 -11.88 17.61
CA ASP A 374 10.06 -13.15 18.30
C ASP A 374 8.90 -14.15 18.18
N SER A 375 7.67 -13.64 18.01
CA SER A 375 6.47 -14.45 17.84
C SER A 375 5.41 -13.70 17.03
N LEU A 376 4.96 -14.32 15.93
CA LEU A 376 3.93 -13.82 15.04
C LEU A 376 2.96 -14.95 14.67
N PRO A 377 1.83 -15.09 15.39
CA PRO A 377 0.74 -15.96 14.97
C PRO A 377 -0.09 -15.32 13.86
N ILE A 378 -0.30 -16.05 12.77
CA ILE A 378 -1.19 -15.67 11.66
C ILE A 378 -2.36 -16.64 11.62
N HIS A 379 -3.56 -16.13 11.87
CA HIS A 379 -4.79 -16.93 11.80
C HIS A 379 -5.27 -17.02 10.35
N LEU A 380 -5.32 -18.25 9.81
CA LEU A 380 -5.58 -18.52 8.39
C LEU A 380 -7.06 -18.80 8.10
N GLY A 381 -7.92 -18.68 9.11
CA GLY A 381 -9.32 -19.11 9.05
C GLY A 381 -9.51 -20.62 9.23
N GLY A 382 -10.75 -21.04 9.49
CA GLY A 382 -11.10 -22.44 9.69
C GLY A 382 -10.36 -23.13 10.84
N GLY A 383 -10.00 -22.39 11.89
CA GLY A 383 -9.23 -22.89 13.04
C GLY A 383 -7.73 -23.08 12.80
N LYS A 384 -7.24 -22.88 11.58
CA LYS A 384 -5.82 -23.01 11.23
C LYS A 384 -5.02 -21.79 11.66
N THR A 385 -3.79 -22.01 12.12
CA THR A 385 -2.86 -20.95 12.49
C THR A 385 -1.46 -21.32 12.00
N LEU A 386 -0.78 -20.36 11.38
CA LEU A 386 0.66 -20.41 11.17
C LEU A 386 1.33 -19.65 12.32
N ARG A 387 2.30 -20.26 13.01
CA ARG A 387 3.08 -19.63 14.06
C ARG A 387 4.51 -19.46 13.59
N ILE A 388 4.93 -18.22 13.43
CA ILE A 388 6.32 -17.88 13.13
C ILE A 388 6.96 -17.42 14.44
N THR A 389 8.05 -18.05 14.85
CA THR A 389 8.79 -17.69 16.06
C THR A 389 10.26 -17.55 15.76
N SER A 390 10.96 -16.67 16.47
CA SER A 390 12.40 -16.55 16.38
C SER A 390 13.05 -16.54 17.77
N THR A 391 14.26 -17.10 17.85
CA THR A 391 15.14 -17.04 19.02
C THR A 391 16.51 -16.52 18.60
N GLY A 392 17.26 -15.94 19.53
CA GLY A 392 18.58 -15.37 19.23
C GLY A 392 18.54 -14.03 18.49
N GLY A 393 17.35 -13.56 18.06
CA GLY A 393 17.14 -12.21 17.56
C GLY A 393 17.42 -11.16 18.64
N ASP A 394 17.42 -9.90 18.24
CA ASP A 394 17.78 -8.76 19.08
C ASP A 394 16.60 -7.81 19.33
N GLY A 395 15.38 -8.35 19.32
CA GLY A 395 14.17 -7.55 19.52
C GLY A 395 13.97 -6.49 18.44
N ASN A 396 14.32 -6.80 17.18
CA ASN A 396 14.26 -5.90 16.02
C ASN A 396 15.29 -4.75 16.06
N GLY A 397 16.43 -4.94 16.73
CA GLY A 397 17.58 -4.03 16.74
C GLY A 397 18.47 -4.08 15.49
N ASP A 398 18.16 -4.99 14.56
CA ASP A 398 18.80 -5.20 13.24
C ASP A 398 20.28 -5.65 13.28
N SER A 399 20.82 -5.98 14.45
CA SER A 399 22.13 -6.61 14.67
C SER A 399 22.09 -8.14 14.55
N LYS A 400 20.93 -8.79 14.77
CA LYS A 400 20.76 -10.25 14.70
C LYS A 400 19.65 -10.66 13.75
N ILE A 401 19.93 -10.52 12.46
CA ILE A 401 18.92 -10.69 11.40
C ILE A 401 19.17 -11.93 10.53
N HIS A 402 20.33 -12.57 10.62
CA HIS A 402 20.67 -13.68 9.74
C HIS A 402 20.13 -15.00 10.27
N VAL A 403 19.45 -15.77 9.42
CA VAL A 403 18.96 -17.09 9.78
C VAL A 403 20.15 -18.03 10.00
N GLN A 404 20.12 -18.74 11.13
CA GLN A 404 21.10 -19.73 11.57
C GLN A 404 20.55 -21.14 11.44
N ARG A 405 19.26 -21.30 11.74
CA ARG A 405 18.50 -22.54 11.56
C ARG A 405 17.03 -22.23 11.35
N LEU A 406 16.35 -23.15 10.68
CA LEU A 406 14.91 -23.15 10.56
C LEU A 406 14.35 -24.56 10.80
N ARG A 407 13.27 -24.64 11.57
CA ARG A 407 12.39 -25.82 11.59
C ARG A 407 11.03 -25.45 11.02
N VAL A 408 10.50 -26.30 10.16
CA VAL A 408 9.13 -26.21 9.65
C VAL A 408 8.35 -27.41 10.17
N ASN A 409 7.29 -27.17 10.93
CA ASN A 409 6.48 -28.22 11.57
C ASN A 409 7.34 -29.21 12.38
N GLY A 410 8.28 -28.68 13.17
CA GLY A 410 9.21 -29.45 14.00
C GLY A 410 10.37 -30.13 13.25
N ARG A 411 10.37 -30.13 11.91
CA ARG A 411 11.40 -30.77 11.08
C ARG A 411 12.46 -29.78 10.66
N SER A 412 13.72 -30.20 10.66
CA SER A 412 14.82 -29.37 10.12
C SER A 412 14.54 -29.02 8.66
N TRP A 413 14.60 -27.73 8.34
CA TRP A 413 14.39 -27.21 7.00
C TRP A 413 15.66 -26.55 6.49
N ARG A 414 16.17 -27.03 5.36
CA ARG A 414 17.43 -26.58 4.77
C ARG A 414 17.28 -26.06 3.34
N LYS A 415 16.13 -25.47 3.02
CA LYS A 415 15.87 -24.74 1.78
C LYS A 415 15.61 -23.28 2.12
N ASN A 416 16.02 -22.34 1.27
CA ASN A 416 15.74 -20.90 1.46
C ASN A 416 14.38 -20.47 0.85
N TRP A 417 13.49 -21.45 0.64
CA TRP A 417 12.15 -21.29 0.11
C TRP A 417 11.25 -22.42 0.64
N LEU A 418 9.95 -22.24 0.48
CA LEU A 418 8.91 -23.21 0.80
C LEU A 418 7.69 -22.99 -0.10
N THR A 419 6.68 -23.85 0.04
CA THR A 419 5.43 -23.77 -0.71
C THR A 419 4.22 -23.49 0.18
N TRP A 420 3.11 -23.11 -0.45
CA TRP A 420 1.81 -22.95 0.20
C TRP A 420 1.41 -24.16 1.06
N GLU A 421 1.64 -25.37 0.57
CA GLU A 421 1.31 -26.62 1.26
C GLU A 421 2.13 -26.82 2.54
N ASP A 422 3.35 -26.28 2.60
CA ASP A 422 4.24 -26.48 3.75
C ASP A 422 3.74 -25.75 5.01
N ILE A 423 3.11 -24.57 4.86
CA ILE A 423 2.82 -23.68 6.00
C ILE A 423 1.42 -23.05 6.02
N PHE A 424 0.75 -22.92 4.87
CA PHE A 424 -0.52 -22.19 4.78
C PHE A 424 -1.73 -23.12 4.63
N ALA A 425 -1.66 -24.17 3.79
CA ALA A 425 -2.80 -25.06 3.53
C ALA A 425 -3.42 -25.65 4.81
N HIS A 426 -2.57 -26.01 5.78
CA HIS A 426 -2.96 -26.65 7.03
C HIS A 426 -2.61 -25.84 8.29
N GLY A 427 -2.02 -24.65 8.14
CA GLY A 427 -1.30 -23.99 9.22
C GLY A 427 -0.03 -24.76 9.60
N GLY A 428 0.65 -24.31 10.66
CA GLY A 428 1.91 -24.94 11.05
C GLY A 428 2.81 -24.08 11.92
N THR A 429 4.07 -24.48 12.04
CA THR A 429 5.11 -23.72 12.74
C THR A 429 6.30 -23.44 11.83
N MET A 430 6.87 -22.25 11.96
CA MET A 430 8.19 -21.89 11.45
C MET A 430 9.01 -21.35 12.62
N GLU A 431 10.04 -22.10 13.01
CA GLU A 431 10.87 -21.81 14.19
C GLU A 431 12.28 -21.42 13.73
N PHE A 432 12.55 -20.12 13.76
CA PHE A 432 13.80 -19.51 13.35
C PHE A 432 14.79 -19.40 14.52
N GLU A 433 16.07 -19.68 14.26
CA GLU A 433 17.20 -19.27 15.09
C GLU A 433 17.94 -18.17 14.32
N LEU A 434 18.08 -16.98 14.90
CA LEU A 434 18.72 -15.81 14.27
C LEU A 434 20.07 -15.48 14.93
N GLY A 435 20.95 -14.83 14.17
CA GLY A 435 22.31 -14.49 14.61
C GLY A 435 22.89 -13.28 13.86
N GLU A 436 24.08 -12.87 14.28
CA GLU A 436 24.76 -11.64 13.85
C GLU A 436 25.39 -11.73 12.45
N SER A 437 25.66 -12.94 11.96
CA SER A 437 26.40 -13.15 10.71
C SER A 437 25.71 -14.18 9.81
N PRO A 438 25.89 -14.09 8.48
CA PRO A 438 25.44 -15.12 7.55
C PRO A 438 25.92 -16.52 7.96
N SER A 439 25.13 -17.55 7.61
CA SER A 439 25.44 -18.94 7.95
C SER A 439 25.00 -19.91 6.84
N ASP A 440 25.56 -21.12 6.86
CA ASP A 440 25.26 -22.19 5.88
C ASP A 440 24.03 -23.03 6.26
N TRP A 441 22.97 -22.37 6.75
CA TRP A 441 21.80 -23.05 7.32
C TRP A 441 21.01 -23.89 6.30
N PHE A 442 21.13 -23.59 5.00
CA PHE A 442 20.46 -24.28 3.90
C PHE A 442 21.47 -24.96 2.94
N THR A 443 21.00 -25.87 2.08
CA THR A 443 21.84 -26.77 1.24
C THR A 443 22.11 -26.26 -0.17
N GLY A 444 21.82 -24.98 -0.47
CA GLY A 444 21.94 -24.42 -1.83
C GLY A 444 20.90 -24.91 -2.83
N GLU A 445 19.86 -25.65 -2.39
CA GLU A 445 18.71 -25.96 -3.25
C GLU A 445 17.94 -24.67 -3.55
N LEU A 446 18.02 -24.22 -4.81
CA LEU A 446 17.43 -22.97 -5.26
C LEU A 446 15.90 -23.06 -5.38
N PRO A 447 15.19 -21.93 -5.27
CA PRO A 447 13.74 -21.91 -5.47
C PRO A 447 13.34 -22.37 -6.89
N PRO A 448 12.16 -22.99 -7.05
CA PRO A 448 11.72 -23.53 -8.33
C PRO A 448 11.58 -22.44 -9.39
N SER A 449 11.86 -22.80 -10.64
CA SER A 449 11.60 -21.99 -11.83
C SER A 449 10.64 -22.78 -12.73
N PRO A 450 9.32 -22.65 -12.55
CA PRO A 450 8.34 -23.56 -13.16
C PRO A 450 8.29 -23.54 -14.69
N ALA A 451 8.86 -22.53 -15.35
CA ALA A 451 8.93 -22.45 -16.81
C ALA A 451 10.24 -22.99 -17.43
N SER A 452 11.18 -23.47 -16.61
CA SER A 452 12.49 -24.04 -17.01
C SER A 452 12.50 -25.56 -17.19
#